data_AF-A0A382CPS8-F1
#
_entry.id   AF-A0A382CPS8-F1
#
_cell.length_a   1.000
_cell.length_b   1.000
_cell.length_c   1.000
_cell.angle_alpha   90.00
_cell.angle_beta   90.00
_cell.angle_gamma   90.00
#
_symmetry.space_group_name_H-M   'P 1'
#
loop_
_entity.id
_entity.type
_entity.pdbx_description
1 polymer ?
#
loop_
_entity_poly.entity_id
_entity_poly.type
_entity_poly.pdbx_seq_one_letter_code
_entity_poly.pdbx_strand_id
1 'polypeptide(L)'
;VTDPTPASADQRPAPDPVKLASQFAEWTRGETLVGRMLANLKTGRLPEVLAAAVDGPRAEAVAALTAHWEGWEQGTTVPLEVAEGLRDAGLEAFLADPTEG
;
A
#
# COMPACT_ATOMS: atom_id res chain seq x y z
N VAL A 1 28.19 -26.44 23.13
CA VAL A 1 27.98 -25.13 22.48
C VAL A 1 26.77 -25.29 21.59
N THR A 2 25.64 -24.71 22.02
CA THR A 2 24.39 -24.73 21.25
C THR A 2 24.46 -23.55 20.30
N ASP A 3 24.35 -23.80 19.00
CA ASP A 3 24.21 -22.77 17.98
C ASP A 3 22.76 -22.23 18.04
N PRO A 4 22.52 -20.92 18.25
CA PRO A 4 21.19 -20.38 18.05
C PRO A 4 21.00 -20.13 16.56
N THR A 5 20.31 -21.05 15.88
CA THR A 5 19.79 -20.79 14.52
C THR A 5 18.90 -19.53 14.59
N PRO A 6 19.23 -18.42 13.91
CA PRO A 6 18.33 -17.29 13.86
C PRO A 6 17.10 -17.73 13.05
N ALA A 7 15.93 -17.67 13.69
CA ALA A 7 14.66 -17.82 13.01
C ALA A 7 14.64 -16.89 11.79
N SER A 8 14.41 -17.47 10.62
CA SER A 8 14.38 -16.79 9.32
C SER A 8 13.61 -15.47 9.43
N ALA A 9 14.32 -14.35 9.26
CA ALA A 9 13.69 -13.09 8.90
C ALA A 9 12.78 -13.36 7.70
N ASP A 10 11.54 -12.86 7.78
CA ASP A 10 10.44 -13.04 6.84
C ASP A 10 10.92 -13.29 5.39
N GLN A 11 10.77 -14.52 4.88
CA GLN A 11 11.26 -14.93 3.55
C GLN A 11 10.48 -14.29 2.39
N ARG A 12 9.45 -13.49 2.66
CA ARG A 12 8.69 -12.81 1.61
C ARG A 12 9.55 -11.69 1.00
N PRO A 13 9.48 -11.50 -0.33
CA PRO A 13 10.10 -10.34 -0.96
C PRO A 13 9.70 -9.04 -0.26
N ALA A 14 10.63 -8.09 -0.22
CA ALA A 14 10.34 -6.74 0.20
C ALA A 14 9.20 -6.14 -0.66
N PRO A 15 8.36 -5.25 -0.10
CA PRO A 15 7.41 -4.50 -0.90
C PRO A 15 8.11 -3.76 -2.05
N ASP A 16 7.44 -3.68 -3.19
CA ASP A 16 7.88 -2.94 -4.38
C ASP A 16 6.87 -1.82 -4.69
N PRO A 17 7.16 -0.58 -4.26
CA PRO A 17 6.27 0.56 -4.47
C PRO A 17 5.96 0.83 -5.94
N VAL A 18 6.93 0.64 -6.84
CA VAL A 18 6.73 0.86 -8.28
C VAL A 18 5.76 -0.17 -8.87
N LYS A 19 5.87 -1.43 -8.43
CA LYS A 19 4.91 -2.47 -8.81
C LYS A 19 3.52 -2.20 -8.24
N LEU A 20 3.41 -1.67 -7.02
CA LEU A 20 2.12 -1.26 -6.45
C LEU A 20 1.50 -0.11 -7.27
N ALA A 21 2.31 0.89 -7.66
CA ALA A 21 1.86 2.00 -8.50
C ALA A 21 1.31 1.50 -9.84
N SER A 22 2.01 0.55 -10.46
CA SER A 22 1.58 -0.05 -11.74
C SER A 22 0.24 -0.77 -11.62
N GLN A 23 0.05 -1.56 -10.56
CA GLN A 23 -1.21 -2.28 -10.30
C GLN A 23 -2.37 -1.33 -9.97
N PHE A 24 -2.08 -0.18 -9.37
CA PHE A 24 -3.08 0.87 -9.15
C PHE A 24 -3.45 1.57 -10.46
N ALA A 25 -2.46 1.90 -11.29
CA ALA A 25 -2.67 2.54 -12.60
C ALA A 25 -3.46 1.66 -13.58
N GLU A 26 -3.30 0.33 -13.53
CA GLU A 26 -4.16 -0.62 -14.27
C GLU A 26 -5.65 -0.40 -13.95
N TRP A 27 -5.99 -0.16 -12.68
CA TRP A 27 -7.38 0.11 -12.29
C TRP A 27 -7.84 1.49 -12.75
N THR A 28 -7.00 2.51 -12.58
CA THR A 28 -7.30 3.87 -13.05
C THR A 28 -7.58 3.92 -14.55
N ARG A 29 -6.94 3.05 -15.35
CA ARG A 29 -7.18 2.89 -16.79
C ARG A 29 -8.35 1.98 -17.15
N GLY A 30 -9.00 1.35 -16.17
CA GLY A 30 -10.11 0.41 -16.37
C GLY A 30 -9.70 -0.98 -16.83
N GLU A 31 -8.42 -1.35 -16.70
CA GLU A 31 -7.87 -2.63 -17.14
C GLU A 31 -8.07 -3.76 -16.12
N THR A 32 -8.33 -3.40 -14.86
CA THR A 32 -8.58 -4.37 -13.77
C THR A 32 -9.74 -3.93 -12.87
N LEU A 33 -10.36 -4.91 -12.21
CA LEU A 33 -11.46 -4.67 -11.27
C LEU A 33 -10.94 -4.13 -9.94
N VAL A 34 -11.73 -3.27 -9.28
CA VAL A 34 -11.37 -2.68 -7.98
C VAL A 34 -10.98 -3.72 -6.92
N GLY A 35 -11.73 -4.82 -6.82
CA GLY A 35 -11.43 -5.89 -5.86
C GLY A 35 -10.11 -6.61 -6.18
N ARG A 36 -9.76 -6.76 -7.46
CA ARG A 36 -8.48 -7.34 -7.88
C ARG A 36 -7.32 -6.40 -7.57
N MET A 37 -7.49 -5.11 -7.83
CA MET A 37 -6.52 -4.08 -7.49
C MET A 37 -6.27 -4.02 -5.97
N LEU A 38 -7.30 -3.98 -5.12
CA LEU A 38 -7.12 -3.96 -3.66
C LEU A 38 -6.43 -5.24 -3.14
N ALA A 39 -6.78 -6.41 -3.68
CA ALA A 39 -6.10 -7.66 -3.35
C ALA A 39 -4.62 -7.64 -3.76
N ASN A 40 -4.31 -7.07 -4.91
CA ASN A 40 -2.94 -6.86 -5.41
C ASN A 40 -2.15 -5.92 -4.47
N LEU A 41 -2.75 -4.81 -4.04
CA LEU A 41 -2.12 -3.89 -3.07
C LEU A 41 -1.86 -4.56 -1.71
N LYS A 42 -2.83 -5.35 -1.22
CA LYS A 42 -2.71 -6.08 0.05
C LYS A 42 -1.59 -7.11 0.01
N THR A 43 -1.59 -7.94 -1.03
CA THR A 43 -0.56 -8.98 -1.23
C THR A 43 0.81 -8.40 -1.56
N GLY A 44 0.84 -7.24 -2.23
CA GLY A 44 2.05 -6.43 -2.45
C GLY A 44 2.51 -5.61 -1.23
N ARG A 45 1.84 -5.76 -0.08
CA ARG A 45 2.23 -5.20 1.23
C ARG A 45 2.17 -3.67 1.31
N LEU A 46 1.17 -3.03 0.68
CA LEU A 46 0.92 -1.59 0.81
C LEU A 46 0.94 -1.08 2.27
N PRO A 47 0.37 -1.76 3.28
CA PRO A 47 0.39 -1.27 4.66
C PRO A 47 1.80 -1.03 5.20
N GLU A 48 2.78 -1.81 4.76
CA GLU A 48 4.16 -1.67 5.22
C GLU A 48 4.87 -0.52 4.54
N VAL A 49 4.54 -0.24 3.27
CA VAL A 49 5.02 0.95 2.56
C VAL A 49 4.49 2.21 3.23
N LEU A 50 3.21 2.23 3.62
CA LEU A 50 2.62 3.35 4.36
C LEU A 50 3.25 3.50 5.74
N ALA A 51 3.41 2.40 6.50
CA ALA A 51 4.01 2.41 7.83
C ALA A 51 5.46 2.94 7.83
N ALA A 52 6.24 2.67 6.79
CA ALA A 52 7.61 3.16 6.67
C ALA A 52 7.69 4.68 6.44
N ALA A 53 6.59 5.33 6.03
CA ALA A 53 6.55 6.74 5.63
C ALA A 53 5.80 7.64 6.63
N VAL A 54 5.32 7.12 7.76
CA VAL A 54 4.44 7.84 8.71
C VAL A 54 5.07 9.09 9.32
N ASP A 55 6.39 9.06 9.56
CA ASP A 55 7.15 10.17 10.13
C ASP A 55 7.89 11.00 9.05
N GLY A 56 7.57 10.76 7.79
CA GLY A 56 8.22 11.39 6.65
C GLY A 56 7.62 12.75 6.24
N PRO A 57 8.20 13.42 5.23
CA PRO A 57 7.73 14.71 4.73
C PRO A 57 6.30 14.71 4.16
N ARG A 58 5.73 13.51 3.91
CA ARG A 58 4.38 13.31 3.40
C ARG A 58 3.43 12.70 4.44
N ALA A 59 3.73 12.86 5.74
CA ALA A 59 2.95 12.28 6.84
C ALA A 59 1.43 12.51 6.74
N GLU A 60 0.99 13.70 6.33
CA GLU A 60 -0.44 14.00 6.14
C GLU A 60 -1.08 13.14 5.04
N ALA A 61 -0.41 12.99 3.89
CA ALA A 61 -0.89 12.14 2.81
C ALA A 61 -0.89 10.66 3.22
N VAL A 62 0.17 10.21 3.91
CA VAL A 62 0.26 8.85 4.45
C VAL A 62 -0.86 8.58 5.45
N ALA A 63 -1.20 9.54 6.32
CA ALA A 63 -2.31 9.42 7.26
C ALA A 63 -3.65 9.27 6.53
N ALA A 64 -3.90 10.07 5.48
CA ALA A 64 -5.12 9.97 4.67
C ALA A 64 -5.21 8.62 3.94
N LEU A 65 -4.13 8.18 3.29
CA LEU A 65 -4.04 6.87 2.63
C LEU A 65 -4.29 5.72 3.61
N THR A 66 -3.69 5.80 4.80
CA THR A 66 -3.86 4.82 5.87
C THR A 66 -5.30 4.77 6.35
N ALA A 67 -5.97 5.91 6.52
CA ALA A 67 -7.37 5.96 6.94
C ALA A 67 -8.30 5.25 5.95
N HIS A 68 -8.13 5.49 4.63
CA HIS A 68 -8.91 4.77 3.61
C HIS A 68 -8.62 3.27 3.62
N TRP A 69 -7.36 2.88 3.78
CA TRP A 69 -6.97 1.47 3.86
C TRP A 69 -7.59 0.76 5.08
N GLU A 70 -7.51 1.37 6.26
CA GLU A 70 -8.07 0.81 7.50
C GLU A 70 -9.60 0.69 7.45
N GLY A 71 -10.28 1.66 6.83
CA GLY A 71 -11.73 1.56 6.61
C GLY A 71 -12.13 0.35 5.76
N TRP A 72 -11.28 -0.05 4.81
CA TRP A 72 -11.48 -1.28 4.04
C TRP A 72 -11.24 -2.54 4.88
N GLU A 73 -10.11 -2.61 5.59
CA GLU A 73 -9.73 -3.78 6.40
C GLU A 73 -10.73 -4.04 7.53
N GLN A 74 -11.33 -2.99 8.07
CA GLN A 74 -12.39 -3.08 9.10
C GLN A 74 -13.77 -3.40 8.52
N GLY A 75 -13.91 -3.42 7.19
CA GLY A 75 -15.19 -3.67 6.52
C GLY A 75 -16.20 -2.53 6.69
N THR A 76 -15.74 -1.32 7.02
CA THR A 76 -16.61 -0.14 7.24
C THR A 76 -16.77 0.70 5.98
N THR A 77 -15.88 0.55 5.01
CA THR A 77 -15.88 1.29 3.73
C THR A 77 -15.89 0.32 2.55
N VAL A 78 -16.72 0.59 1.54
CA VAL A 78 -16.85 -0.29 0.38
C VAL A 78 -15.66 -0.19 -0.59
N PRO A 79 -15.32 -1.24 -1.36
CA PRO A 79 -14.11 -1.27 -2.20
C PRO A 79 -13.93 -0.09 -3.16
N LEU A 80 -15.01 0.38 -3.80
CA LEU A 80 -14.92 1.50 -4.74
C LEU A 80 -14.58 2.81 -4.04
N GLU A 81 -15.25 3.11 -2.93
CA GLU A 81 -15.01 4.31 -2.14
C GLU A 81 -13.59 4.34 -1.56
N VAL A 82 -13.06 3.18 -1.15
CA VAL A 82 -11.66 3.03 -0.74
C VAL A 82 -10.72 3.38 -1.90
N ALA A 83 -10.94 2.82 -3.08
CA ALA A 83 -10.09 3.03 -4.24
C ALA A 83 -10.09 4.50 -4.72
N GLU A 84 -11.26 5.13 -4.71
CA GLU A 84 -11.41 6.56 -5.02
C GLU A 84 -10.70 7.42 -3.97
N GLY A 85 -10.87 7.12 -2.68
CA GLY A 85 -10.16 7.80 -1.60
C GLY A 85 -8.64 7.67 -1.70
N LEU A 86 -8.14 6.47 -2.02
CA LEU A 86 -6.70 6.25 -2.27
C LEU A 86 -6.18 7.06 -3.46
N ARG A 87 -6.97 7.17 -4.55
CA ARG A 87 -6.61 7.99 -5.70
C ARG A 87 -6.54 9.46 -5.33
N ASP A 88 -7.58 9.95 -4.66
CA ASP A 88 -7.74 11.36 -4.33
C ASP A 88 -6.73 11.81 -3.26
N ALA A 89 -6.30 10.91 -2.38
CA ALA A 89 -5.18 11.10 -1.45
C ALA A 89 -3.79 10.93 -2.11
N GLY A 90 -3.73 10.64 -3.41
CA GLY A 90 -2.49 10.66 -4.19
C GLY A 90 -1.64 9.39 -4.11
N LEU A 91 -2.24 8.21 -3.93
CA LEU A 91 -1.51 6.93 -3.78
C LEU A 91 -0.50 6.68 -4.93
N GLU A 92 -0.89 6.95 -6.17
CA GLU A 92 -0.01 6.70 -7.33
C GLU A 92 1.26 7.56 -7.29
N ALA A 93 1.11 8.86 -6.97
CA ALA A 93 2.25 9.76 -6.81
C ALA A 93 3.13 9.38 -5.60
N PHE A 94 2.50 8.97 -4.49
CA PHE A 94 3.23 8.49 -3.32
C PHE A 94 4.07 7.24 -3.64
N LEU A 95 3.53 6.28 -4.38
CA LEU A 95 4.19 5.02 -4.71
C LEU A 95 5.27 5.16 -5.82
N ALA A 96 5.11 6.13 -6.72
CA ALA A 96 6.12 6.43 -7.74
C ALA A 96 7.44 6.93 -7.14
N ASP A 97 7.36 7.56 -5.97
CA ASP A 97 8.52 8.04 -5.24
C ASP A 97 8.24 8.10 -3.72
N PRO A 98 8.46 6.99 -3.01
CA PRO A 98 8.23 6.92 -1.57
C PRO A 98 9.36 7.55 -0.74
N THR A 99 10.46 7.98 -1.38
CA THR A 99 11.69 8.40 -0.70
C THR A 99 11.97 9.90 -0.76
N GLU A 100 11.45 10.64 -1.76
CA GLU A 100 11.67 12.09 -1.79
C GLU A 100 10.71 12.86 -0.88
N GLY A 101 11.30 13.45 0.16
CA GLY A 101 10.95 14.78 0.63
C GLY A 101 12.19 15.51 1.15
#